data_AF-A0A7Y5LI89-F1
#
_entry.id   AF-A0A7Y5LI89-F1
#
_cell.length_a   1.000
_cell.length_b   1.000
_cell.length_c   1.000
_cell.angle_alpha   90.00
_cell.angle_beta   90.00
_cell.angle_gamma   90.00
#
_symmetry.space_group_name_H-M   'P 1'
#
loop_
_entity.id
_entity.type
_entity.pdbx_description
1 polymer ?
#
loop_
_entity_poly.entity_id
_entity_poly.type
_entity_poly.pdbx_seq_one_letter_code
_entity_poly.pdbx_strand_id
1 'polypeptide(L)'
;MNNIILLNTDSETAAQIVTAILTQQGHRVLRSFDLRSALAAQPESVCPCHGTTPCNCQFVVLQVYGGAAQPVVVIAHGHDRETSLQLVSDSLVKPDPDLAAQVMVAIVEAALRPEATSHGR
;
A
#
# COMPACT_ATOMS: atom_id res chain seq x y z
N MET A 1 4.18 -13.95 10.63
CA MET A 1 5.28 -13.58 9.70
C MET A 1 4.78 -12.40 8.92
N ASN A 2 5.37 -11.22 9.09
CA ASN A 2 5.05 -10.05 8.28
C ASN A 2 5.90 -10.12 7.03
N ASN A 3 5.27 -10.38 5.88
CA ASN A 3 5.97 -10.38 4.61
C ASN A 3 6.04 -8.94 4.11
N ILE A 4 7.26 -8.44 3.93
CA ILE A 4 7.56 -7.09 3.45
C ILE A 4 8.19 -7.23 2.06
N ILE A 5 7.65 -6.51 1.08
CA ILE A 5 8.21 -6.43 -0.28
C ILE A 5 8.53 -4.96 -0.57
N LEU A 6 9.74 -4.70 -1.06
CA LEU A 6 10.20 -3.37 -1.41
C LEU A 6 9.97 -3.10 -2.90
N LEU A 7 9.43 -1.92 -3.21
CA LEU A 7 9.21 -1.42 -4.56
C LEU A 7 9.99 -0.12 -4.73
N ASN A 8 10.65 0.02 -5.88
CA ASN A 8 11.36 1.26 -6.25
C ASN A 8 10.38 2.27 -6.88
N THR A 9 9.31 2.60 -6.17
CA THR A 9 8.36 3.62 -6.57
C THR A 9 7.75 4.30 -5.34
N ASP A 10 7.14 5.47 -5.53
CA ASP A 10 6.43 6.15 -4.45
C ASP A 10 5.17 5.35 -4.04
N SER A 11 4.69 5.56 -2.82
CA SER A 11 3.64 4.69 -2.26
C SER A 11 2.27 4.92 -2.87
N GLU A 12 2.02 6.09 -3.47
CA GLU A 12 0.79 6.30 -4.23
C GLU A 12 0.82 5.43 -5.49
N THR A 13 1.91 5.48 -6.26
CA THR A 13 2.09 4.62 -7.43
C THR A 13 2.02 3.14 -7.04
N ALA A 14 2.70 2.72 -5.95
CA ALA A 14 2.64 1.36 -5.46
C ALA A 14 1.20 0.94 -5.07
N ALA A 15 0.48 1.78 -4.34
CA ALA A 15 -0.90 1.51 -3.92
C ALA A 15 -1.84 1.43 -5.14
N GLN A 16 -1.65 2.28 -6.15
CA GLN A 16 -2.43 2.25 -7.39
C GLN A 16 -2.17 0.97 -8.20
N ILE A 17 -0.91 0.56 -8.37
CA ILE A 17 -0.56 -0.68 -9.10
C ILE A 17 -1.21 -1.89 -8.41
N VAL A 18 -1.03 -2.03 -7.10
CA VAL A 18 -1.61 -3.15 -6.33
C VAL A 18 -3.14 -3.12 -6.39
N THR A 19 -3.75 -1.94 -6.24
CA THR A 19 -5.21 -1.78 -6.35
C THR A 19 -5.71 -2.21 -7.73
N ALA A 20 -5.01 -1.82 -8.79
CA ALA A 20 -5.38 -2.16 -10.16
C ALA A 20 -5.31 -3.66 -10.41
N ILE A 21 -4.21 -4.33 -10.01
CA ILE A 21 -4.03 -5.78 -10.15
C ILE A 21 -5.16 -6.52 -9.41
N LEU A 22 -5.41 -6.17 -8.15
CA LEU A 22 -6.42 -6.83 -7.33
C LEU A 22 -7.84 -6.60 -7.85
N THR A 23 -8.13 -5.40 -8.34
CA THR A 23 -9.44 -5.08 -8.92
C THR A 23 -9.65 -5.85 -10.24
N GLN A 24 -8.60 -6.00 -11.06
CA GLN A 24 -8.64 -6.83 -12.27
C GLN A 24 -8.86 -8.32 -11.96
N GLN A 25 -8.40 -8.78 -10.80
CA GLN A 25 -8.67 -10.12 -10.26
C GLN A 25 -10.08 -10.26 -9.65
N GLY A 26 -10.89 -9.19 -9.65
CA GLY A 26 -12.26 -9.20 -9.15
C GLY A 26 -12.40 -8.94 -7.65
N HIS A 27 -11.31 -8.57 -6.96
CA HIS A 27 -11.37 -8.20 -5.55
C HIS A 27 -11.85 -6.76 -5.36
N ARG A 28 -12.58 -6.54 -4.26
CA ARG A 28 -12.92 -5.17 -3.84
C ARG A 28 -11.80 -4.64 -2.96
N VAL A 29 -11.18 -3.53 -3.38
CA VAL A 29 -10.13 -2.85 -2.60
C VAL A 29 -10.67 -1.53 -2.05
N LEU A 30 -10.53 -1.33 -0.74
CA LEU A 30 -10.90 -0.10 -0.04
C LEU A 30 -9.64 0.56 0.53
N ARG A 31 -9.36 1.80 0.14
CA ARG A 31 -8.37 2.64 0.81
C ARG A 31 -9.00 3.20 2.10
N SER A 32 -8.66 2.58 3.22
CA SER A 32 -9.25 2.91 4.53
C SER A 32 -8.52 4.03 5.27
N PHE A 33 -7.25 4.28 4.92
CA PHE A 33 -6.46 5.36 5.46
C PHE A 33 -5.41 5.84 4.46
N ASP A 34 -5.14 7.15 4.48
CA ASP A 34 -4.15 7.82 3.64
C ASP A 34 -3.55 9.01 4.42
N LEU A 35 -2.25 8.93 4.71
CA LEU A 35 -1.56 9.96 5.49
C LEU A 35 -1.56 11.32 4.78
N ARG A 36 -1.39 11.37 3.46
CA ARG A 36 -1.35 12.66 2.74
C ARG A 36 -2.72 13.34 2.78
N SER A 37 -3.80 12.57 2.66
CA SER A 37 -5.16 13.08 2.82
C SER A 37 -5.39 13.62 4.25
N ALA A 38 -4.86 12.93 5.26
CA ALA A 38 -4.95 13.39 6.66
C ALA A 38 -4.11 14.66 6.91
N LEU A 39 -2.90 14.74 6.36
CA LEU A 39 -2.00 15.89 6.50
C LEU A 39 -2.44 17.10 5.67
N ALA A 40 -3.20 16.91 4.57
CA ALA A 40 -3.78 18.03 3.82
C ALA A 40 -4.72 18.90 4.69
N ALA A 41 -5.29 18.34 5.75
CA ALA A 41 -6.06 19.09 6.75
C ALA A 41 -5.18 19.86 7.75
N GLN A 42 -3.85 19.67 7.74
CA GLN A 42 -2.87 20.26 8.67
C GLN A 42 -1.53 20.59 7.96
N PRO A 43 -1.48 21.60 7.07
CA PRO A 43 -0.37 21.84 6.13
C PRO A 43 0.99 22.22 6.76
N GLU A 44 1.02 22.64 8.02
CA GLU A 44 2.22 23.07 8.75
C GLU A 44 2.90 21.93 9.54
N SER A 45 2.48 20.68 9.35
CA SER A 45 2.98 19.56 10.14
C SER A 45 4.41 19.14 9.76
N VAL A 46 5.34 19.24 10.71
CA VAL A 46 6.64 18.58 10.65
C VAL A 46 6.42 17.07 10.57
N CYS A 47 7.12 16.40 9.65
CA CYS A 47 7.00 14.96 9.47
C CYS A 47 7.42 14.24 10.77
N PRO A 48 6.53 13.47 11.44
CA PRO A 48 6.87 12.82 12.70
C PRO A 48 7.94 11.72 12.53
N CYS A 49 8.12 11.21 11.32
CA CYS A 49 9.09 10.17 11.00
C CYS A 49 10.50 10.71 10.69
N HIS A 50 10.61 11.88 10.05
CA HIS A 50 11.88 12.38 9.50
C HIS A 50 12.24 13.81 9.90
N GLY A 51 11.37 14.52 10.61
CA GLY A 51 11.64 15.87 11.11
C GLY A 51 11.78 16.95 10.03
N THR A 52 11.51 16.64 8.76
CA THR A 52 11.64 17.55 7.62
C THR A 52 10.28 18.04 7.13
N THR A 53 10.25 19.24 6.55
CA THR A 53 9.08 19.85 5.89
C THR A 53 9.50 20.33 4.49
N PRO A 54 8.73 20.02 3.43
CA PRO A 54 7.48 19.27 3.44
C PRO A 54 7.69 17.75 3.66
N CYS A 55 6.81 17.13 4.45
CA CYS A 55 6.80 15.67 4.65
C CYS A 55 6.37 14.99 3.35
N ASN A 56 7.26 14.21 2.74
CA ASN A 56 6.95 13.43 1.54
C ASN A 56 6.57 11.97 1.85
N CYS A 57 6.58 11.57 3.13
CA CYS A 57 6.14 10.25 3.57
C CYS A 57 4.75 9.92 3.07
N GLN A 58 4.55 8.65 2.78
CA GLN A 58 3.24 8.12 2.48
C GLN A 58 2.99 6.87 3.30
N PHE A 59 1.79 6.82 3.87
CA PHE A 59 1.29 5.66 4.58
C PHE A 59 -0.15 5.45 4.14
N VAL A 60 -0.40 4.33 3.47
CA VAL A 60 -1.69 3.98 2.89
C VAL A 60 -2.10 2.61 3.43
N VAL A 61 -3.34 2.50 3.91
CA VAL A 61 -3.92 1.23 4.36
C VAL A 61 -5.00 0.79 3.40
N LEU A 62 -4.74 -0.30 2.69
CA LEU A 62 -5.69 -0.96 1.82
C LEU A 62 -6.35 -2.14 2.55
N GLN A 63 -7.66 -2.25 2.42
CA GLN A 63 -8.43 -3.41 2.84
C GLN A 63 -8.92 -4.13 1.58
N VAL A 64 -8.52 -5.37 1.41
CA VAL A 64 -8.84 -6.21 0.25
C VAL A 64 -9.88 -7.23 0.67
N TYR A 65 -11.05 -7.17 0.06
CA TYR A 65 -12.16 -8.07 0.33
C TYR A 65 -12.28 -9.12 -0.78
N GLY A 66 -12.32 -10.39 -0.35
CA GLY A 66 -12.73 -11.52 -1.17
C GLY A 66 -14.19 -11.90 -0.88
N GLY A 67 -14.51 -13.19 -0.95
CA GLY A 67 -15.85 -13.71 -0.61
C GLY A 67 -16.13 -13.73 0.90
N ALA A 68 -15.09 -13.77 1.73
CA ALA A 68 -15.21 -13.73 3.19
C ALA A 68 -15.46 -12.30 3.71
N ALA A 69 -16.06 -12.19 4.90
CA ALA A 69 -16.35 -10.90 5.53
C ALA A 69 -15.09 -10.14 6.01
N GLN A 70 -14.00 -10.86 6.26
CA GLN A 70 -12.74 -10.34 6.82
C GLN A 70 -11.80 -9.91 5.69
N PRO A 71 -11.36 -8.63 5.65
CA PRO A 71 -10.41 -8.20 4.64
C PRO A 71 -8.99 -8.64 4.96
N VAL A 72 -8.18 -8.84 3.92
CA VAL A 72 -6.72 -8.78 4.04
C VAL A 72 -6.30 -7.32 4.10
N VAL A 73 -5.44 -6.97 5.05
CA VAL A 73 -4.92 -5.60 5.19
C VAL A 73 -3.53 -5.52 4.57
N VAL A 74 -3.34 -4.54 3.68
CA VAL A 74 -2.04 -4.20 3.09
C VAL A 74 -1.67 -2.78 3.51
N ILE A 75 -0.46 -2.62 4.00
CA ILE A 75 0.13 -1.31 4.31
C ILE A 75 1.16 -0.99 3.22
N ALA A 76 0.99 0.15 2.54
CA ALA A 76 2.03 0.77 1.75
C ALA A 76 2.65 1.89 2.58
N HIS A 77 3.93 1.74 2.92
CA HIS A 77 4.69 2.73 3.66
C HIS A 77 5.96 3.05 2.91
N GLY A 78 6.13 4.30 2.53
CA GLY A 78 7.30 4.74 1.78
C GLY A 78 7.73 6.16 2.09
N HIS A 79 8.95 6.41 1.65
CA HIS A 79 9.64 7.68 1.73
C HIS A 79 10.43 7.84 0.42
N ASP A 80 10.40 9.03 -0.17
CA ASP A 80 10.97 9.30 -1.49
C ASP A 80 10.45 8.35 -2.59
N ARG A 81 11.33 7.58 -3.22
CA ARG A 81 11.03 6.63 -4.31
C ARG A 81 11.08 5.17 -3.87
N GLU A 82 11.06 4.91 -2.56
CA GLU A 82 11.04 3.56 -2.03
C GLU A 82 9.77 3.34 -1.22
N THR A 83 9.06 2.25 -1.53
CA THR A 83 7.86 1.85 -0.80
C THR A 83 7.99 0.41 -0.32
N SER A 84 7.74 0.21 0.96
CA SER A 84 7.48 -1.11 1.53
C SER A 84 5.99 -1.42 1.44
N LEU A 85 5.66 -2.59 0.89
CA LEU A 85 4.32 -3.18 0.94
C LEU A 85 4.33 -4.33 1.94
N GLN A 86 3.39 -4.30 2.89
CA GLN A 86 3.30 -5.26 3.98
C GLN A 86 1.90 -5.84 4.07
N LEU A 87 1.79 -7.16 4.12
CA LEU A 87 0.53 -7.84 4.45
C LEU A 87 0.45 -8.02 5.97
N VAL A 88 -0.55 -7.40 6.60
CA VAL A 88 -0.73 -7.45 8.05
C VAL A 88 -1.48 -8.73 8.43
N SER A 89 -0.83 -9.57 9.22
CA SER A 89 -1.36 -10.88 9.62
C SER A 89 -1.72 -10.99 11.11
N ASP A 90 -1.63 -9.89 11.86
CA ASP A 90 -1.70 -9.87 13.34
C ASP A 90 -3.09 -9.49 13.89
N SER A 91 -4.13 -9.66 13.07
CA SER A 91 -5.50 -9.51 13.56
C SER A 91 -5.87 -10.72 14.42
N LEU A 92 -6.61 -10.47 15.52
CA LEU A 92 -7.30 -11.51 16.31
C LEU A 92 -8.14 -12.46 15.43
N VAL A 93 -8.45 -12.04 14.21
CA VAL A 93 -9.03 -12.89 13.18
C VAL A 93 -8.09 -12.99 11.99
N LYS A 94 -7.68 -14.22 11.67
CA LYS A 94 -6.85 -14.49 10.50
C LYS A 94 -7.66 -14.25 9.22
N PRO A 95 -7.09 -13.54 8.23
CA PRO A 95 -7.73 -13.44 6.93
C PRO A 95 -7.78 -14.81 6.25
N ASP A 96 -8.68 -14.93 5.27
CA ASP A 96 -8.74 -16.09 4.39
C ASP A 96 -7.34 -16.35 3.77
N PRO A 97 -6.76 -17.55 3.96
CA PRO A 97 -5.41 -17.84 3.48
C PRO A 97 -5.29 -17.78 1.96
N ASP A 98 -6.35 -18.11 1.22
CA ASP A 98 -6.33 -18.06 -0.25
C ASP A 98 -6.33 -16.62 -0.74
N LEU A 99 -7.10 -15.75 -0.08
CA LEU A 99 -7.08 -14.32 -0.36
C LEU A 99 -5.72 -13.70 0.01
N ALA A 100 -5.14 -14.08 1.15
CA ALA A 100 -3.83 -13.60 1.54
C ALA A 100 -2.74 -14.01 0.53
N ALA A 101 -2.81 -15.23 0.00
CA ALA A 101 -1.90 -15.69 -1.05
C ALA A 101 -2.08 -14.89 -2.36
N GLN A 102 -3.32 -14.65 -2.79
CA GLN A 102 -3.62 -13.84 -3.98
C GLN A 102 -3.10 -12.40 -3.83
N VAL A 103 -3.29 -11.79 -2.66
CA VAL A 103 -2.75 -10.47 -2.34
C VAL A 103 -1.23 -10.45 -2.39
N MET A 104 -0.56 -11.47 -1.83
CA MET A 104 0.90 -11.57 -1.93
C MET A 104 1.37 -11.70 -3.37
N VAL A 105 0.69 -12.49 -4.21
CA VAL A 105 1.01 -12.59 -5.64
C VAL A 105 0.87 -11.23 -6.33
N ALA A 106 -0.20 -10.48 -6.05
CA ALA A 106 -0.39 -9.14 -6.61
C ALA A 106 0.74 -8.16 -6.19
N ILE A 107 1.21 -8.25 -4.94
CA ILE A 107 2.34 -7.44 -4.46
C ILE A 107 3.64 -7.83 -5.17
N VAL A 108 3.90 -9.12 -5.33
CA VAL A 108 5.08 -9.61 -6.07
C VAL A 108 5.01 -9.17 -7.53
N GLU A 109 3.85 -9.29 -8.18
CA GLU A 109 3.64 -8.82 -9.55
C GLU A 109 3.90 -7.31 -9.66
N ALA A 110 3.41 -6.51 -8.70
CA ALA A 110 3.68 -5.08 -8.65
C ALA A 110 5.17 -4.77 -8.55
N ALA A 111 5.93 -5.55 -7.76
CA ALA A 111 7.38 -5.39 -7.62
C ALA A 111 8.18 -5.81 -8.85
N LEU A 112 7.64 -6.71 -9.68
CA LEU A 112 8.28 -7.17 -10.91
C LEU A 112 8.00 -6.27 -12.12
N ARG A 113 7.07 -5.31 -12.01
CA ARG A 113 6.79 -4.37 -13.09
C ARG A 113 7.98 -3.40 -13.21
N PRO A 114 8.63 -3.30 -14.39
CA PRO A 114 9.62 -2.27 -14.60
C PRO A 114 8.94 -0.92 -14.41
N GLU A 115 9.59 -0.01 -13.71
CA GLU A 115 9.12 1.36 -13.55
C GLU A 115 8.70 1.92 -14.91
N ALA A 116 7.42 2.23 -15.07
CA ALA A 116 7.02 3.22 -16.07
C ALA A 116 7.65 4.53 -15.58
N THR A 117 8.91 4.74 -15.99
CA THR A 117 9.64 5.98 -15.80
C THR A 117 8.85 7.08 -16.50
N SER A 118 7.98 7.76 -15.76
CA SER A 118 7.45 9.05 -16.19
C SER A 118 8.55 10.10 -15.98
N HIS A 119 9.36 10.23 -17.02
CA HIS A 119 10.08 11.46 -17.30
C HIS A 119 9.04 12.55 -17.62
N GLY A 120 9.02 13.61 -16.82
CA GLY A 120 8.68 14.97 -17.24
C GLY A 120 7.20 15.30 -17.47
N ARG A 121 6.71 16.25 -16.67
CA ARG A 121 6.44 17.58 -17.22
C ARG A 121 6.67 18.66 -16.18
#